data_AF-A0AAD8ADV5-F1
#
_entry.id   AF-A0AAD8ADV5-F1
#
_cell.length_a   1.000
_cell.length_b   1.000
_cell.length_c   1.000
_cell.angle_alpha   90.00
_cell.angle_beta   90.00
_cell.angle_gamma   90.00
#
_symmetry.space_group_name_H-M   'P 1'
#
loop_
_entity.id
_entity.type
_entity.pdbx_description
1 polymer ?
#
loop_
_entity_poly.entity_id
_entity_poly.type
_entity_poly.pdbx_seq_one_letter_code
_entity_poly.pdbx_strand_id
1 'polypeptide(L)'
;AIPLAIFQSEPSVKRHYLRKWLKDSSLHDIDIRQVLDWEYYIERLSGTIQKIVTIPAAMQGLSNPVPRVRHPDWLHKKMLEKNDTLKQRKISDMFVARPVQPRPQTDSNQQMEIADMEDVAGKDNGQRNTGGRPVVNIVKRKRMASESSTHSQSTTLTQSWRDVLGPPPPLGTTK
;
A
#
# COMPACT_ATOMS: atom_id res chain seq x y z
N ALA A 1 -4.18 1.24 39.73
CA ALA A 1 -3.39 0.04 40.11
C ALA A 1 -3.86 -0.45 41.47
N ILE A 2 -3.99 -1.76 41.65
CA ILE A 2 -4.50 -2.40 42.88
C ILE A 2 -3.33 -3.18 43.54
N PRO A 3 -3.05 -3.00 44.85
CA PRO A 3 -2.01 -3.77 45.54
C PRO A 3 -2.35 -5.26 45.61
N LEU A 4 -1.41 -6.13 45.27
CA LEU A 4 -1.63 -7.60 45.30
C LEU A 4 -1.96 -8.13 46.70
N ALA A 5 -1.45 -7.49 47.76
CA ALA A 5 -1.68 -7.89 49.15
C ALA A 5 -3.17 -7.93 49.53
N ILE A 6 -4.04 -7.17 48.84
CA ILE A 6 -5.47 -7.18 49.13
C ILE A 6 -6.12 -8.54 48.87
N PHE A 7 -5.59 -9.33 47.93
CA PHE A 7 -6.13 -10.64 47.59
C PHE A 7 -5.81 -11.71 48.64
N GLN A 8 -4.81 -11.47 49.50
CA GLN A 8 -4.43 -12.33 50.63
C GLN A 8 -5.08 -11.89 51.96
N SER A 9 -5.72 -10.73 51.98
CA SER A 9 -6.37 -10.19 53.18
C SER A 9 -7.71 -10.88 53.46
N GLU A 10 -8.21 -10.73 54.70
CA GLU A 10 -9.53 -11.20 55.11
C GLU A 10 -10.64 -10.75 54.12
N PRO A 11 -11.65 -11.59 53.83
CA PRO A 11 -12.75 -11.25 52.93
C PRO A 11 -13.41 -9.88 53.21
N SER A 12 -13.62 -9.52 54.48
CA SER A 12 -14.22 -8.25 54.90
C SER A 12 -13.37 -7.05 54.48
N VAL A 13 -12.06 -7.12 54.72
CA VAL A 13 -11.07 -6.08 54.38
C VAL A 13 -10.94 -5.96 52.85
N LYS A 14 -10.83 -7.11 52.17
CA LYS A 14 -10.78 -7.20 50.71
C LYS A 14 -11.97 -6.51 50.06
N ARG A 15 -13.19 -6.82 50.51
CA ARG A 15 -14.43 -6.22 49.99
C ARG A 15 -14.48 -4.71 50.21
N HIS A 16 -14.11 -4.24 51.40
CA HIS A 16 -14.13 -2.82 51.74
C HIS A 16 -13.24 -1.99 50.79
N TYR A 17 -11.98 -2.39 50.62
CA TYR A 17 -11.04 -1.64 49.77
C TYR A 17 -11.33 -1.80 48.28
N LEU A 18 -11.74 -2.98 47.81
CA LEU A 18 -12.09 -3.17 46.40
C LEU A 18 -13.29 -2.32 45.99
N ARG A 19 -14.35 -2.22 46.81
CA ARG A 19 -15.47 -1.31 46.55
C ARG A 19 -15.03 0.15 46.47
N LYS A 20 -14.13 0.56 47.37
CA LYS A 20 -13.57 1.92 47.39
C LYS A 20 -12.73 2.24 46.16
N TRP A 21 -11.89 1.30 45.71
CA TRP A 21 -10.99 1.51 44.57
C TRP A 21 -11.69 1.37 43.21
N LEU A 22 -12.63 0.44 43.09
CA LEU A 22 -13.41 0.21 41.87
C LEU A 22 -14.62 1.15 41.77
N LYS A 23 -14.95 1.88 42.84
CA LYS A 23 -16.13 2.77 42.94
C LYS A 23 -17.46 2.05 42.68
N ASP A 24 -17.53 0.77 43.01
CA ASP A 24 -18.72 -0.06 42.85
C ASP A 24 -19.12 -0.64 44.21
N SER A 25 -20.30 -0.23 44.68
CA SER A 25 -20.84 -0.65 45.99
C SER A 25 -21.61 -1.98 45.92
N SER A 26 -21.92 -2.47 44.73
CA SER A 26 -22.69 -3.69 44.48
C SER A 26 -21.84 -4.96 44.51
N LEU A 27 -20.51 -4.83 44.58
CA LEU A 27 -19.57 -5.96 44.58
C LEU A 27 -19.64 -6.76 45.87
N HIS A 28 -20.05 -8.03 45.81
CA HIS A 28 -20.16 -8.92 46.98
C HIS A 28 -19.05 -9.97 46.97
N ASP A 29 -19.23 -11.00 46.14
CA ASP A 29 -18.27 -12.07 45.94
C ASP A 29 -17.37 -11.71 44.77
N ILE A 30 -16.13 -11.29 45.07
CA ILE A 30 -15.22 -10.72 44.08
C ILE A 30 -14.16 -11.76 43.74
N ASP A 31 -14.32 -12.40 42.59
CA ASP A 31 -13.24 -13.16 41.98
C ASP A 31 -12.20 -12.20 41.37
N ILE A 32 -10.92 -12.52 41.55
CA ILE A 32 -9.81 -11.74 40.99
C ILE A 32 -9.94 -11.57 39.47
N ARG A 33 -10.48 -12.58 38.77
CA ARG A 33 -10.64 -12.57 37.32
C ARG A 33 -11.57 -11.45 36.84
N GLN A 34 -12.50 -11.00 37.68
CA GLN A 34 -13.43 -9.92 37.35
C GLN A 34 -12.83 -8.53 37.62
N VAL A 35 -11.80 -8.45 38.47
CA VAL A 35 -11.11 -7.20 38.83
C VAL A 35 -10.00 -6.86 37.85
N LEU A 36 -9.42 -7.88 37.19
CA LEU A 36 -8.34 -7.69 36.24
C LEU A 36 -8.85 -7.10 34.92
N ASP A 37 -8.19 -6.04 34.46
CA ASP A 37 -8.36 -5.50 33.11
C ASP A 37 -7.61 -6.41 32.12
N TRP A 38 -8.31 -7.41 31.60
CA TRP A 38 -7.74 -8.36 30.64
C TRP A 38 -7.32 -7.69 29.34
N GLU A 39 -8.04 -6.66 28.89
CA GLU A 39 -7.71 -5.96 27.64
C GLU A 39 -6.33 -5.29 27.75
N TYR A 40 -6.08 -4.60 28.86
CA TYR A 40 -4.77 -3.99 29.14
C TYR A 40 -3.61 -5.00 29.07
N TYR A 41 -3.78 -6.19 29.65
CA TYR A 41 -2.73 -7.21 29.63
C TYR A 41 -2.62 -7.90 28.27
N ILE A 42 -3.72 -8.10 27.56
CA ILE A 42 -3.75 -8.67 26.20
C ILE A 42 -3.02 -7.73 25.25
N GLU A 43 -3.25 -6.41 25.30
CA GLU A 43 -2.54 -5.42 24.48
C GLU A 43 -1.04 -5.45 24.75
N ARG A 44 -0.64 -5.48 26.03
CA ARG A 44 0.77 -5.48 26.42
C ARG A 44 1.51 -6.76 25.99
N LEU A 45 0.86 -7.91 26.15
CA LEU A 45 1.38 -9.19 25.66
C LEU A 45 1.46 -9.19 24.13
N SER A 46 0.41 -8.73 23.45
CA SER A 46 0.35 -8.64 21.98
C SER A 46 1.47 -7.77 21.44
N GLY A 47 1.75 -6.61 22.06
CA GLY A 47 2.86 -5.74 21.68
C GLY A 47 4.24 -6.38 21.89
N THR A 48 4.38 -7.25 22.90
CA THR A 48 5.63 -8.01 23.14
C THR A 48 5.81 -9.11 22.09
N ILE A 49 4.76 -9.87 21.81
CA ILE A 49 4.73 -10.89 20.75
C ILE A 49 5.01 -10.24 19.39
N GLN A 50 4.49 -9.05 19.11
CA GLN A 50 4.80 -8.32 17.88
C GLN A 50 6.29 -8.04 17.74
N LYS A 51 6.92 -7.47 18.78
CA LYS A 51 8.34 -7.08 18.73
C LYS A 51 9.28 -8.28 18.62
N ILE A 52 8.98 -9.37 19.32
CA ILE A 52 9.89 -10.53 19.41
C ILE A 52 9.64 -11.53 18.28
N VAL A 53 8.39 -11.71 17.86
CA VAL A 53 7.99 -12.81 16.97
C VAL A 53 7.47 -12.28 15.64
N THR A 54 6.36 -11.54 15.64
CA THR A 54 5.61 -11.32 14.38
C THR A 54 6.27 -10.29 13.47
N ILE A 55 6.84 -9.20 14.00
CA ILE A 55 7.55 -8.19 13.18
C ILE A 55 8.83 -8.77 12.57
N PRO A 56 9.70 -9.48 13.31
CA PRO A 56 10.87 -10.14 12.71
C PRO A 56 10.49 -11.14 11.62
N ALA A 57 9.48 -11.99 11.87
CA ALA A 57 9.01 -12.95 10.87
C ALA A 57 8.56 -12.25 9.57
N ALA A 58 7.78 -11.17 9.68
CA ALA A 58 7.35 -10.39 8.53
C ALA A 58 8.51 -9.71 7.80
N MET A 59 9.51 -9.18 8.52
CA MET A 59 10.70 -8.59 7.91
C MET A 59 11.55 -9.62 7.17
N GLN A 60 11.53 -10.88 7.62
CA GLN A 60 12.17 -12.02 6.96
C GLN A 60 11.34 -12.59 5.80
N GLY A 61 10.14 -12.05 5.54
CA GLY A 61 9.26 -12.53 4.47
C GLY A 61 8.49 -13.81 4.81
N LEU A 62 8.48 -14.22 6.09
CA LEU A 62 7.66 -15.34 6.56
C LEU A 62 6.22 -14.87 6.81
N SER A 63 5.27 -15.80 6.65
CA SER A 63 3.88 -15.56 7.05
C SER A 63 3.78 -15.39 8.58
N ASN A 64 2.73 -14.71 9.04
CA ASN A 64 2.53 -14.48 10.47
C ASN A 64 2.37 -15.81 11.23
N PRO A 65 3.31 -16.20 12.11
CA PRO A 65 3.22 -17.46 12.84
C PRO A 65 2.15 -17.44 13.96
N VAL A 66 1.68 -16.25 14.36
CA VAL A 66 0.65 -16.08 15.40
C VAL A 66 -0.52 -15.24 14.85
N PRO A 67 -1.48 -15.85 14.12
CA PRO A 67 -2.57 -15.13 13.46
C PRO A 67 -3.50 -14.35 14.41
N ARG A 68 -3.56 -14.77 15.69
CA ARG A 68 -4.33 -14.08 16.74
C ARG A 68 -3.80 -12.68 17.02
N VAL A 69 -2.49 -12.48 16.85
CA VAL A 69 -1.82 -11.19 17.02
C VAL A 69 -1.51 -10.65 15.63
N ARG A 70 -2.35 -9.72 15.16
CA ARG A 70 -2.15 -9.08 13.86
C ARG A 70 -0.89 -8.22 13.87
N HIS A 71 -0.29 -8.06 12.69
CA HIS A 71 0.78 -7.07 12.51
C HIS A 71 0.22 -5.65 12.71
N PRO A 72 1.06 -4.70 13.13
CA PRO A 72 0.70 -3.29 13.09
C PRO A 72 0.30 -2.85 11.68
N ASP A 73 -0.65 -1.92 11.57
CA ASP A 73 -1.18 -1.47 10.28
C ASP A 73 -0.12 -0.93 9.33
N TRP A 74 0.87 -0.19 9.85
CA TRP A 74 1.99 0.33 9.07
C TRP A 74 2.84 -0.80 8.45
N LEU A 75 3.00 -1.92 9.16
CA LEU A 75 3.76 -3.07 8.68
C LEU A 75 2.94 -3.85 7.66
N HIS A 76 1.64 -4.04 7.92
CA HIS A 76 0.74 -4.70 6.99
C HIS A 76 0.65 -3.96 5.65
N LYS A 77 0.51 -2.63 5.69
CA LYS A 77 0.55 -1.76 4.51
C LYS A 77 1.85 -1.91 3.73
N LYS A 78 2.99 -1.89 4.43
CA LYS A 78 4.31 -2.07 3.82
C LYS A 78 4.48 -3.45 3.17
N MET A 79 3.92 -4.50 3.76
CA MET A 79 3.93 -5.84 3.16
C MET A 79 3.07 -5.90 1.89
N LEU A 80 1.87 -5.31 1.91
CA LEU A 80 0.99 -5.22 0.74
C LEU A 80 1.68 -4.49 -0.41
N GLU A 81 2.30 -3.34 -0.16
CA GLU A 81 3.08 -2.58 -1.15
C GLU A 81 4.26 -3.39 -1.73
N LYS A 82 4.89 -4.25 -0.93
CA LYS A 82 5.99 -5.11 -1.39
C LYS A 82 5.51 -6.29 -2.22
N ASN A 83 4.33 -6.84 -1.92
CA ASN A 83 3.75 -7.97 -2.66
C ASN A 83 2.89 -7.55 -3.86
N ASP A 84 2.61 -6.26 -4.03
CA ASP A 84 1.86 -5.74 -5.17
C ASP A 84 2.59 -6.04 -6.49
N THR A 85 1.90 -6.60 -7.47
CA THR A 85 2.45 -6.92 -8.78
C THR A 85 2.56 -5.68 -9.68
N LEU A 86 1.69 -4.70 -9.49
CA LEU A 86 1.58 -3.51 -10.32
C LEU A 86 2.23 -2.30 -9.65
N LYS A 87 3.57 -2.21 -9.76
CA LYS A 87 4.33 -1.10 -9.16
C LYS A 87 4.65 -0.02 -10.18
N GLN A 88 4.43 1.25 -9.82
CA GLN A 88 4.93 2.37 -10.59
C GLN A 88 6.46 2.41 -10.50
N ARG A 89 7.16 2.18 -11.62
CA ARG A 89 8.61 2.31 -11.69
C ARG A 89 9.02 3.78 -11.63
N LYS A 90 10.14 4.08 -10.97
CA LYS A 90 10.73 5.42 -11.06
C LYS A 90 11.25 5.64 -12.49
N ILE A 91 11.05 6.84 -13.01
CA ILE A 91 11.53 7.25 -14.34
C ILE A 91 13.05 7.10 -14.44
N SER A 92 13.78 7.35 -13.34
CA SER A 92 15.23 7.12 -13.25
C SER A 92 15.62 5.68 -13.58
N ASP A 93 14.80 4.70 -13.19
CA ASP A 93 15.06 3.27 -13.40
C ASP A 93 14.70 2.82 -14.83
N MET A 94 14.12 3.73 -15.63
CA MET A 94 13.79 3.50 -17.03
C MET A 94 14.89 4.01 -17.97
N PHE A 95 15.76 4.91 -17.50
CA PHE A 95 16.82 5.51 -18.31
C PHE A 95 18.20 5.04 -17.83
N VAL A 96 18.90 4.31 -18.70
CA VAL A 96 20.31 3.97 -18.49
C VAL A 96 21.16 4.98 -19.24
N ALA A 97 22.11 5.64 -18.56
CA ALA A 97 23.07 6.52 -19.20
C ALA A 97 23.92 5.70 -20.18
N ARG A 98 23.91 6.06 -21.47
CA ARG A 98 24.82 5.46 -22.43
C ARG A 98 26.25 5.85 -22.06
N PRO A 99 27.20 4.91 -22.01
CA PRO A 99 28.60 5.25 -21.81
C PRO A 99 29.03 6.21 -22.93
N VAL A 100 29.64 7.33 -22.52
CA VAL A 100 30.21 8.31 -23.44
C VAL A 100 31.34 7.61 -24.17
N GLN A 101 31.11 7.27 -25.44
CA GLN A 101 32.19 6.83 -26.31
C GLN A 101 33.20 7.99 -26.39
N PRO A 102 34.50 7.77 -26.09
CA PRO A 102 35.50 8.80 -26.30
C PRO A 102 35.45 9.20 -27.76
N ARG A 103 35.16 10.48 -28.03
CA ARG A 103 35.25 11.04 -29.38
C ARG A 103 36.69 10.80 -29.86
N PRO A 104 36.91 10.18 -31.03
CA PRO A 104 38.25 10.07 -31.59
C PRO A 104 38.79 11.47 -31.79
N GLN A 105 39.80 11.84 -31.01
CA GLN A 105 40.62 13.01 -31.30
C GLN A 105 41.32 12.71 -32.63
N THR A 106 40.89 13.40 -33.68
CA THR A 106 41.72 13.50 -34.89
C THR A 106 41.70 14.95 -35.32
N ASP A 107 42.90 15.53 -35.29
CA ASP A 107 43.19 16.94 -35.46
C ASP A 107 42.73 17.44 -36.83
N SER A 108 41.94 18.51 -36.84
CA SER A 108 41.84 19.37 -38.01
C SER A 108 41.39 20.77 -37.62
N ASN A 109 42.29 21.69 -37.92
CA ASN A 109 42.20 23.14 -37.80
C ASN A 109 41.05 23.71 -38.66
N GLN A 110 39.80 23.53 -38.26
CA GLN A 110 38.64 24.16 -38.88
C GLN A 110 37.88 24.96 -37.83
N GLN A 111 37.68 26.24 -38.14
CA GLN A 111 36.86 27.20 -37.40
C GLN A 111 35.57 26.56 -36.89
N MET A 112 35.30 26.72 -35.58
CA MET A 112 33.97 26.50 -35.03
C MET A 112 33.01 27.52 -35.64
N GLU A 113 32.34 27.13 -36.72
CA GLU A 113 31.07 27.72 -37.07
C GLU A 113 30.02 27.16 -36.11
N ILE A 114 29.43 28.06 -35.31
CA ILE A 114 28.27 27.74 -34.49
C ILE A 114 27.13 27.49 -35.47
N ALA A 115 26.77 26.22 -35.66
CA ALA A 115 25.64 25.86 -36.51
C ALA A 115 24.34 26.46 -35.95
N ASP A 116 23.67 27.27 -36.77
CA ASP A 116 22.41 27.95 -36.44
C ASP A 116 21.21 26.97 -36.54
N MET A 117 20.15 27.28 -35.79
CA MET A 117 18.97 26.43 -35.59
C MET A 117 18.11 26.21 -36.84
N GLU A 118 18.40 26.88 -37.96
CA GLU A 118 17.73 26.69 -39.25
C GLU A 118 18.34 25.59 -40.13
N ASP A 119 19.61 25.22 -39.90
CA ASP A 119 20.32 24.27 -40.77
C ASP A 119 19.89 22.80 -40.56
N VAL A 120 19.17 22.54 -39.47
CA VAL A 120 18.55 21.24 -39.15
C VAL A 120 17.28 20.97 -39.95
N ALA A 121 16.63 22.00 -40.51
CA ALA A 121 15.33 21.87 -41.16
C ALA A 121 15.35 22.12 -42.68
N GLY A 122 16.51 22.43 -43.27
CA GLY A 122 16.62 23.02 -44.60
C GLY A 122 17.44 22.25 -45.64
N LYS A 123 17.40 20.92 -45.70
CA LYS A 123 17.87 20.18 -46.90
C LYS A 123 16.84 19.14 -47.34
N ASP A 124 15.88 19.62 -48.12
CA ASP A 124 15.05 18.78 -48.97
C ASP A 124 15.87 18.41 -50.21
N ASN A 125 16.66 17.33 -50.12
CA ASN A 125 17.08 16.62 -51.32
C ASN A 125 17.32 15.13 -51.00
N GLY A 126 16.32 14.33 -51.35
CA GLY A 126 16.46 12.94 -51.80
C GLY A 126 17.31 11.96 -50.99
N GLN A 127 16.85 11.54 -49.81
CA GLN A 127 16.89 10.13 -49.33
C GLN A 127 16.38 10.06 -47.90
N ARG A 128 15.12 9.69 -47.71
CA ARG A 128 14.57 9.37 -46.38
C ARG A 128 14.89 7.92 -46.05
N ASN A 129 16.07 7.67 -45.49
CA ASN A 129 16.27 6.51 -44.62
C ASN A 129 15.57 6.85 -43.30
N THR A 130 14.38 6.30 -43.06
CA THR A 130 13.57 6.59 -41.88
C THR A 130 14.17 5.92 -40.64
N GLY A 131 15.26 6.49 -40.12
CA GLY A 131 15.64 6.36 -38.72
C GLY A 131 14.58 7.05 -37.88
N GLY A 132 13.84 6.26 -37.09
CA GLY A 132 12.61 6.65 -36.42
C GLY A 132 12.69 7.97 -35.67
N ARG A 133 11.85 8.93 -36.08
CA ARG A 133 11.51 10.10 -35.26
C ARG A 133 10.82 9.59 -33.98
N PRO A 134 11.24 10.01 -32.77
CA PRO A 134 10.57 9.57 -31.55
C PRO A 134 9.17 10.15 -31.51
N VAL A 135 8.16 9.29 -31.53
CA VAL A 135 6.75 9.66 -31.35
C VAL A 135 6.47 9.70 -29.85
N VAL A 136 6.17 10.89 -29.32
CA VAL A 136 5.74 11.05 -27.93
C VAL A 136 4.22 10.86 -27.87
N ASN A 137 3.78 9.77 -27.23
CA ASN A 137 2.37 9.56 -26.93
C ASN A 137 1.98 10.34 -25.67
N ILE A 138 1.16 11.39 -25.84
CA ILE A 138 0.58 12.15 -24.73
C ILE A 138 -0.70 11.44 -24.28
N VAL A 139 -0.63 10.70 -23.17
CA VAL A 139 -1.83 10.18 -22.51
C VAL A 139 -2.39 11.28 -21.60
N LYS A 140 -3.42 12.00 -22.07
CA LYS A 140 -4.19 12.93 -21.23
C LYS A 140 -5.02 12.13 -20.22
N ARG A 141 -4.48 11.93 -19.02
CA ARG A 141 -5.23 11.37 -17.90
C ARG A 141 -6.14 12.47 -17.33
N LYS A 142 -7.44 12.41 -17.61
CA LYS A 142 -8.46 13.23 -16.95
C LYS A 142 -8.49 12.84 -15.46
N ARG A 143 -7.97 13.70 -14.57
CA ARG A 143 -8.20 13.56 -13.12
C ARG A 143 -9.67 13.91 -12.85
N MET A 144 -10.48 12.94 -12.50
CA MET A 144 -11.71 13.21 -11.75
C MET A 144 -11.39 13.01 -10.28
N ALA A 145 -11.75 14.00 -9.47
CA ALA A 145 -11.59 14.00 -8.03
C ALA A 145 -12.34 12.82 -7.42
N SER A 146 -11.67 12.00 -6.61
CA SER A 146 -12.30 10.96 -5.82
C SER A 146 -12.78 11.54 -4.50
N GLU A 147 -14.02 11.98 -4.47
CA GLU A 147 -14.86 11.80 -3.29
C GLU A 147 -15.85 10.68 -3.63
N SER A 148 -16.16 9.79 -2.67
CA SER A 148 -17.17 8.70 -2.71
C SER A 148 -16.77 7.31 -3.26
N SER A 149 -15.72 6.69 -2.69
CA SER A 149 -15.39 5.27 -2.94
C SER A 149 -16.20 4.25 -2.09
N THR A 150 -17.29 4.66 -1.43
CA THR A 150 -17.97 3.80 -0.45
C THR A 150 -19.42 3.43 -0.75
N HIS A 151 -20.03 3.91 -1.84
CA HIS A 151 -21.48 3.70 -2.05
C HIS A 151 -21.91 2.98 -3.34
N SER A 152 -21.02 2.74 -4.31
CA SER A 152 -21.42 2.29 -5.65
C SER A 152 -21.20 0.81 -5.96
N GLN A 153 -20.59 0.04 -5.07
CA GLN A 153 -20.41 -1.41 -5.30
C GLN A 153 -21.66 -2.24 -5.00
N SER A 154 -22.68 -1.68 -4.33
CA SER A 154 -23.93 -2.41 -4.05
C SER A 154 -24.93 -2.39 -5.21
N THR A 155 -24.86 -1.39 -6.10
CA THR A 155 -25.89 -1.18 -7.14
C THR A 155 -25.59 -1.88 -8.46
N THR A 156 -24.38 -2.41 -8.64
CA THR A 156 -23.97 -3.13 -9.86
C THR A 156 -24.31 -4.62 -9.83
N LEU A 157 -24.60 -5.18 -8.65
CA LEU A 157 -24.98 -6.59 -8.47
C LEU A 157 -26.48 -6.86 -8.70
N THR A 158 -27.32 -5.82 -8.79
CA THR A 158 -28.77 -5.95 -8.93
C THR A 158 -29.29 -5.71 -10.34
N GLN A 159 -28.41 -5.47 -11.32
CA GLN A 159 -28.82 -5.20 -12.70
C GLN A 159 -28.97 -6.48 -13.52
N SER A 160 -29.98 -6.50 -14.39
CA SER A 160 -30.25 -7.67 -15.23
C SER A 160 -29.17 -7.82 -16.31
N TRP A 161 -28.79 -9.06 -16.63
CA TRP A 161 -27.77 -9.33 -17.64
C TRP A 161 -28.13 -8.78 -19.04
N ARG A 162 -29.42 -8.57 -19.32
CA ARG A 162 -29.91 -7.94 -20.57
C ARG A 162 -29.61 -6.45 -20.66
N ASP A 163 -29.58 -5.72 -19.54
CA ASP A 163 -29.22 -4.29 -19.55
C ASP A 163 -27.70 -4.09 -19.71
N VAL A 164 -26.92 -5.03 -19.19
CA VAL A 164 -25.45 -4.96 -19.24
C VAL A 164 -24.91 -5.43 -20.59
N LEU A 165 -25.50 -6.46 -21.18
CA LEU A 165 -24.98 -7.10 -22.40
C LEU A 165 -25.76 -6.74 -23.67
N GLY A 166 -26.91 -6.06 -23.54
CA GLY A 166 -27.76 -5.67 -24.66
C GLY A 166 -28.58 -6.84 -25.26
N PRO A 167 -29.43 -6.56 -26.27
CA PRO A 167 -30.23 -7.58 -26.92
C PRO A 167 -29.34 -8.58 -27.68
N PRO A 168 -29.71 -9.87 -27.72
CA PRO A 168 -28.91 -10.88 -28.41
C PRO A 168 -28.88 -10.63 -29.93
N PRO A 169 -27.78 -10.98 -30.61
CA PRO A 169 -27.62 -10.74 -32.03
C PRO A 169 -28.62 -11.56 -32.87
N PRO A 170 -29.05 -11.05 -34.04
CA PRO A 170 -30.01 -11.74 -34.89
C PRO A 170 -29.38 -13.01 -35.49
N LEU A 171 -30.22 -14.04 -35.69
CA LEU A 171 -29.80 -15.31 -36.29
C LEU A 171 -29.48 -15.10 -37.78
N GLY A 172 -28.27 -15.45 -38.20
CA GLY A 172 -27.78 -15.25 -39.56
C GLY A 172 -28.55 -16.10 -40.58
N THR A 173 -28.91 -15.50 -41.71
CA THR A 173 -29.52 -16.20 -42.85
C THR A 173 -28.46 -16.56 -43.88
N THR A 174 -27.85 -17.73 -43.73
CA THR A 174 -27.14 -18.40 -44.83
C THR A 174 -28.11 -19.30 -45.60
N LYS A 175 -28.64 -18.78 -46.71
CA LYS A 175 -28.58 -19.42 -48.04
C LYS A 175 -28.90 -18.39 -49.11
#